data_AF-A0A1C5P2F7-F1
#
_entry.id   AF-A0A1C5P2F7-F1
#
_cell.length_a   1.000
_cell.length_b   1.000
_cell.length_c   1.000
_cell.angle_alpha   90.00
_cell.angle_beta   90.00
_cell.angle_gamma   90.00
#
_symmetry.space_group_name_H-M   'P 1'
#
loop_
_entity.id
_entity.type
_entity.pdbx_description
1 polymer ?
#
loop_
_entity_poly.entity_id
_entity_poly.type
_entity_poly.pdbx_seq_one_letter_code
_entity_poly.pdbx_strand_id
1 'polypeptide(L)'
;MLGTFDVNGKKKIVCVCEEFTSDGSVLYDFCSIKNTIIDSEHEGTGTDLSDLLETIEKQQFVNSSELRDHFWNVFIIDTMLGNFDRHNGNWGFLYHNASNESEIAPVFDCGSCLLPQADEKIMEKILNDEDELNARIYRFPTSAIQYKGKKINYYDFLSSLVDENCISALVRMIPRINFEKINSFIDAEEYLSETAKKFYKYYIYQRYEKILMTVYKKLVTQME
;
A
#
# COMPACT_ATOMS: atom_id res chain seq x y z
N MET A 1 16.85 4.23 -1.77
CA MET A 1 17.67 5.27 -2.42
C MET A 1 17.75 4.97 -3.91
N LEU A 2 17.39 5.90 -4.78
CA LEU A 2 17.66 5.75 -6.22
C LEU A 2 19.13 6.06 -6.52
N GLY A 3 19.71 5.32 -7.44
CA GLY A 3 21.10 5.50 -7.84
C GLY A 3 21.41 4.82 -9.16
N THR A 4 22.67 4.95 -9.60
CA THR A 4 23.16 4.32 -10.83
C THR A 4 24.17 3.23 -10.49
N PHE A 5 23.99 2.03 -11.07
CA PHE A 5 24.91 0.90 -10.92
C PHE A 5 25.43 0.45 -12.29
N ASP A 6 26.71 0.09 -12.37
CA ASP A 6 27.29 -0.49 -13.59
C ASP A 6 27.08 -2.00 -13.60
N VAL A 7 26.36 -2.51 -14.61
CA VAL A 7 26.18 -3.94 -14.84
C VAL A 7 26.72 -4.27 -16.23
N ASN A 8 27.88 -4.92 -16.28
CA ASN A 8 28.56 -5.33 -17.52
C ASN A 8 28.84 -4.16 -18.48
N GLY A 9 29.31 -3.02 -17.97
CA GLY A 9 29.62 -1.82 -18.76
C GLY A 9 28.38 -1.00 -19.16
N LYS A 10 27.20 -1.33 -18.62
CA LYS A 10 25.96 -0.58 -18.84
C LYS A 10 25.49 0.01 -17.53
N LYS A 11 25.39 1.34 -17.48
CA LYS A 11 24.77 2.07 -16.38
C LYS A 11 23.27 1.76 -16.33
N LYS A 12 22.79 1.33 -15.17
CA LYS A 12 21.38 1.07 -14.88
C LYS A 12 20.93 1.92 -13.70
N ILE A 13 19.73 2.48 -13.77
CA ILE A 13 19.06 3.09 -12.62
C ILE A 13 18.54 1.96 -11.74
N VAL A 14 18.80 2.04 -10.44
CA VAL A 14 18.40 1.04 -9.44
C VAL A 14 17.79 1.73 -8.23
N CYS A 15 16.86 1.04 -7.56
CA CYS A 15 16.40 1.39 -6.22
C CYS A 15 17.09 0.47 -5.22
N VAL A 16 17.92 1.05 -4.36
CA VAL A 16 18.56 0.33 -3.26
C VAL A 16 17.69 0.47 -2.02
N CYS A 17 17.18 -0.65 -1.53
CA CYS A 17 16.46 -0.72 -0.26
C CYS A 17 17.45 -1.08 0.85
N GLU A 18 17.35 -0.40 1.99
CA GLU A 18 18.15 -0.75 3.17
C GLU A 18 17.73 -2.13 3.69
N GLU A 19 18.71 -2.97 4.02
CA GLU A 19 18.48 -4.29 4.59
C GLU A 19 18.11 -4.16 6.08
N PHE A 20 16.81 -4.23 6.36
CA PHE A 20 16.26 -4.14 7.71
C PHE A 20 16.44 -5.42 8.55
N THR A 21 17.07 -6.47 8.01
CA THR A 21 17.44 -7.71 8.71
C THR A 21 18.94 -7.82 9.00
N SER A 22 19.68 -6.72 8.84
CA SER A 22 21.15 -6.69 8.98
C SER A 22 21.64 -6.94 10.41
N ASP A 23 20.76 -6.84 11.41
CA ASP A 23 21.00 -7.18 12.82
C ASP A 23 20.89 -8.69 13.12
N GLY A 24 20.55 -9.52 12.13
CA GLY A 24 20.36 -10.95 12.27
C GLY A 24 18.92 -11.36 12.61
N SER A 25 17.97 -10.42 12.60
CA SER A 25 16.55 -10.72 12.62
C SER A 25 16.11 -11.50 11.37
N VAL A 26 15.03 -12.27 11.49
CA VAL A 26 14.47 -13.08 10.41
C VAL A 26 13.13 -12.50 9.98
N LEU A 27 12.98 -12.23 8.68
CA LEU A 27 11.71 -11.85 8.09
C LEU A 27 10.80 -13.08 7.94
N TYR A 28 9.64 -13.04 8.57
CA TYR A 28 8.53 -13.95 8.32
C TYR A 28 7.44 -13.20 7.56
N ASP A 29 7.24 -13.53 6.29
CA ASP A 29 6.12 -12.96 5.54
C ASP A 29 4.76 -13.44 6.07
N PHE A 30 3.70 -12.69 5.76
CA PHE A 30 2.37 -13.03 6.22
C PHE A 30 1.87 -14.37 5.65
N CYS A 31 2.34 -14.77 4.46
CA CYS A 31 2.06 -16.06 3.85
C CYS A 31 2.52 -17.22 4.75
N SER A 32 3.73 -17.10 5.29
CA SER A 32 4.32 -18.06 6.21
C SER A 32 3.51 -18.16 7.49
N ILE A 33 3.05 -17.02 8.04
CA ILE A 33 2.21 -17.01 9.24
C ILE A 33 0.84 -17.63 8.99
N LYS A 34 0.18 -17.29 7.88
CA LYS A 34 -1.13 -17.85 7.52
C LYS A 34 -1.08 -19.37 7.42
N ASN A 35 0.02 -19.93 6.88
CA ASN A 35 0.23 -21.38 6.81
C ASN A 35 0.39 -22.08 8.18
N THR A 36 0.66 -21.33 9.27
CA THR A 36 0.74 -21.92 10.62
C THR A 36 -0.62 -22.03 11.31
N ILE A 37 -1.65 -21.37 10.77
CA ILE A 37 -2.99 -21.38 11.34
C ILE A 37 -3.76 -22.58 10.79
N ILE A 38 -3.87 -23.62 11.62
CA ILE A 38 -4.42 -24.95 11.27
C ILE A 38 -5.87 -24.88 10.75
N ASP A 39 -6.63 -23.85 11.14
CA ASP A 39 -8.06 -23.70 10.80
C ASP A 39 -8.34 -22.83 9.55
N SER A 40 -7.32 -22.32 8.84
CA SER A 40 -7.60 -21.45 7.68
C SER A 40 -8.19 -22.25 6.51
N GLU A 41 -9.38 -21.88 6.03
CA GLU A 41 -10.05 -22.57 4.92
C GLU A 41 -9.27 -22.51 3.60
N HIS A 42 -8.31 -21.58 3.46
CA HIS A 42 -7.54 -21.35 2.23
C HIS A 42 -6.02 -21.33 2.49
N GLU A 43 -5.21 -21.79 1.52
CA GLU A 43 -3.74 -21.80 1.56
C GLU A 43 -3.14 -20.41 1.90
N GLY A 44 -1.89 -20.35 2.38
CA GLY A 44 -1.23 -19.11 2.82
C GLY A 44 -1.15 -17.99 1.78
N THR A 45 -1.31 -18.31 0.50
CA THR A 45 -1.32 -17.36 -0.63
C THR A 45 -2.67 -16.67 -0.84
N GLY A 46 -3.76 -17.21 -0.28
CA GLY A 46 -5.11 -16.66 -0.41
C GLY A 46 -5.21 -15.26 0.22
N THR A 47 -5.83 -14.33 -0.49
CA THR A 47 -5.94 -12.91 -0.11
C THR A 47 -7.35 -12.47 0.24
N ASP A 48 -8.23 -13.41 0.58
CA ASP A 48 -9.60 -13.11 1.04
C ASP A 48 -9.57 -12.36 2.38
N LEU A 49 -10.23 -11.20 2.42
CA LEU A 49 -10.18 -10.27 3.54
C LEU A 49 -10.62 -10.91 4.86
N SER A 50 -11.64 -11.79 4.85
CA SER A 50 -12.08 -12.51 6.05
C SER A 50 -10.94 -13.34 6.65
N ASP A 51 -10.23 -14.08 5.81
CA ASP A 51 -9.14 -14.97 6.22
C ASP A 51 -7.94 -14.16 6.71
N LEU A 52 -7.66 -13.03 6.06
CA LEU A 52 -6.60 -12.11 6.51
C LEU A 52 -6.92 -11.56 7.90
N LEU A 53 -8.14 -11.08 8.13
CA LEU A 53 -8.56 -10.56 9.42
C LEU A 53 -8.58 -11.64 10.51
N GLU A 54 -9.02 -12.86 10.18
CA GLU A 54 -8.95 -14.00 11.08
C GLU A 54 -7.49 -14.35 11.44
N THR A 55 -6.59 -14.35 10.45
CA THR A 55 -5.17 -14.62 10.66
C THR A 55 -4.53 -13.55 11.54
N ILE A 56 -4.86 -12.27 11.30
CA ILE A 56 -4.42 -11.13 12.12
C ILE A 56 -4.86 -11.30 13.58
N GLU A 57 -6.07 -11.80 13.82
CA GLU A 57 -6.62 -11.99 15.16
C GLU A 57 -5.99 -13.20 15.88
N LYS A 58 -5.76 -14.31 15.16
CA LYS A 58 -5.30 -15.57 15.74
C LYS A 58 -3.78 -15.70 15.89
N GLN A 59 -2.98 -15.02 15.07
CA GLN A 59 -1.53 -15.08 15.16
C GLN A 59 -1.01 -14.65 16.55
N GLN A 60 0.15 -15.17 16.96
CA GLN A 60 0.73 -14.94 18.29
C GLN A 60 2.11 -14.25 18.25
N PHE A 61 2.51 -13.73 17.10
CA PHE A 61 3.79 -13.04 16.92
C PHE A 61 3.76 -11.64 17.53
N VAL A 62 2.68 -10.90 17.30
CA VAL A 62 2.50 -9.53 17.78
C VAL A 62 1.10 -9.31 18.32
N ASN A 63 0.86 -8.16 18.96
CA ASN A 63 -0.48 -7.79 19.41
C ASN A 63 -1.46 -7.70 18.22
N SER A 64 -2.56 -8.47 18.26
CA SER A 64 -3.52 -8.56 17.16
C SER A 64 -4.19 -7.22 16.83
N SER A 65 -4.49 -6.40 17.84
CA SER A 65 -5.08 -5.08 17.65
C SER A 65 -4.12 -4.11 16.98
N GLU A 66 -2.85 -4.12 17.38
CA GLU A 66 -1.80 -3.29 16.75
C GLU A 66 -1.56 -3.72 15.30
N LEU A 67 -1.55 -5.03 15.03
CA LEU A 67 -1.41 -5.58 13.68
C LEU A 67 -2.60 -5.21 12.79
N ARG A 68 -3.84 -5.30 13.32
CA ARG A 68 -5.05 -4.90 12.59
C ARG A 68 -5.01 -3.41 12.24
N ASP A 69 -4.58 -2.57 13.17
CA ASP A 69 -4.42 -1.14 12.93
C ASP A 69 -3.34 -0.86 11.89
N HIS A 70 -2.19 -1.54 11.98
CA HIS A 70 -1.13 -1.44 10.98
C HIS A 70 -1.62 -1.85 9.58
N PHE A 71 -2.27 -3.01 9.47
CA PHE A 71 -2.84 -3.53 8.22
C PHE A 71 -3.76 -2.50 7.56
N TRP A 72 -4.72 -1.95 8.31
CA TRP A 72 -5.65 -0.96 7.77
C TRP A 72 -4.97 0.38 7.48
N ASN A 73 -4.01 0.82 8.29
CA ASN A 73 -3.24 2.04 8.00
C ASN A 73 -2.48 1.91 6.67
N VAL A 74 -1.84 0.76 6.42
CA VAL A 74 -1.18 0.45 5.14
C VAL A 74 -2.19 0.38 4.01
N PHE A 75 -3.35 -0.24 4.21
CA PHE A 75 -4.42 -0.29 3.20
C PHE A 75 -4.87 1.11 2.75
N ILE A 76 -4.98 2.09 3.66
CA ILE A 76 -5.33 3.47 3.32
C ILE A 76 -4.23 4.13 2.47
N ILE A 77 -2.95 3.88 2.77
CA ILE A 77 -1.85 4.42 1.96
C ILE A 77 -1.75 3.71 0.62
N ASP A 78 -1.90 2.38 0.58
CA ASP A 78 -1.98 1.59 -0.65
C ASP A 78 -3.18 2.05 -1.51
N THR A 79 -4.28 2.48 -0.90
CA THR A 79 -5.41 3.14 -1.60
C THR A 79 -4.96 4.43 -2.26
N MET A 80 -4.26 5.32 -1.53
CA MET A 80 -3.76 6.60 -2.05
C MET A 80 -2.75 6.40 -3.18
N LEU A 81 -1.86 5.40 -3.06
CA LEU A 81 -0.80 5.14 -4.01
C LEU A 81 -1.22 4.20 -5.15
N GLY A 82 -2.38 3.56 -5.04
CA GLY A 82 -2.91 2.63 -6.04
C GLY A 82 -2.08 1.34 -6.14
N ASN A 83 -1.81 0.68 -5.02
CA ASN A 83 -1.10 -0.59 -5.00
C ASN A 83 -1.98 -1.72 -5.56
N PHE A 84 -1.56 -2.40 -6.63
CA PHE A 84 -2.33 -3.54 -7.17
C PHE A 84 -1.82 -4.91 -6.71
N ASP A 85 -0.79 -4.96 -5.86
CA ASP A 85 -0.05 -6.20 -5.57
C ASP A 85 0.44 -6.32 -4.11
N ARG A 86 -0.29 -5.75 -3.14
CA ARG A 86 -0.07 -6.05 -1.71
C ARG A 86 -0.57 -7.47 -1.37
N HIS A 87 0.15 -8.50 -1.83
CA HIS A 87 -0.12 -9.89 -1.45
C HIS A 87 0.59 -10.27 -0.15
N ASN A 88 0.29 -11.45 0.41
CA ASN A 88 0.79 -11.91 1.72
C ASN A 88 2.32 -12.09 1.82
N GLY A 89 3.04 -11.94 0.70
CA GLY A 89 4.51 -11.96 0.67
C GLY A 89 5.14 -10.58 0.85
N ASN A 90 4.35 -9.51 0.67
CA ASN A 90 4.83 -8.12 0.60
C ASN A 90 4.67 -7.37 1.93
N TRP A 91 4.51 -8.11 3.03
CA TRP A 91 4.44 -7.61 4.40
C TRP A 91 4.58 -8.79 5.36
N GLY A 92 4.89 -8.51 6.63
CA GLY A 92 5.10 -9.56 7.61
C GLY A 92 5.69 -9.05 8.91
N PHE A 93 6.56 -9.86 9.49
CA PHE A 93 7.09 -9.70 10.84
C PHE A 93 8.59 -9.88 10.85
N LEU A 94 9.25 -9.21 11.79
CA LEU A 94 10.64 -9.50 12.14
C LEU A 94 10.65 -10.31 13.42
N TYR A 95 11.46 -11.37 13.44
CA TYR A 95 11.73 -12.16 14.63
C TYR A 95 13.19 -12.03 15.04
N HIS A 96 13.40 -11.62 16.28
CA HIS A 96 14.70 -11.37 16.87
C HIS A 96 15.15 -12.58 17.67
N ASN A 97 15.99 -13.44 17.08
CA ASN A 97 16.46 -14.67 17.74
C ASN A 97 17.13 -14.41 19.11
N ALA A 98 17.81 -13.28 19.27
CA ALA A 98 18.56 -12.97 20.49
C ALA A 98 17.65 -12.62 21.68
N SER A 99 16.55 -11.90 21.45
CA SER A 99 15.59 -11.49 22.49
C SER A 99 14.35 -12.39 22.54
N ASN A 100 14.13 -13.25 21.54
CA ASN A 100 12.91 -14.03 21.35
C ASN A 100 11.66 -13.13 21.27
N GLU A 101 11.79 -11.97 20.62
CA GLU A 101 10.72 -11.00 20.40
C GLU A 101 10.37 -10.94 18.92
N SER A 102 9.12 -10.58 18.62
CA SER A 102 8.68 -10.29 17.25
C SER A 102 8.09 -8.89 17.17
N GLU A 103 8.23 -8.28 16.00
CA GLU A 103 7.62 -6.99 15.68
C GLU A 103 7.08 -6.99 14.25
N ILE A 104 6.26 -6.00 13.93
CA ILE A 104 5.76 -5.83 12.56
C ILE A 104 6.91 -5.32 11.69
N ALA A 105 7.15 -5.97 10.56
CA ALA A 105 8.20 -5.54 9.64
C ALA A 105 7.90 -4.14 9.06
N PRO A 106 8.93 -3.36 8.69
CA PRO A 106 8.73 -2.13 7.92
C PRO A 106 7.89 -2.39 6.67
N VAL A 107 7.19 -1.38 6.16
CA VAL A 107 6.50 -1.52 4.87
C VAL A 107 7.56 -1.62 3.76
N PHE A 108 7.58 -2.75 3.04
CA PHE A 108 8.46 -3.00 1.91
C PHE A 108 7.67 -3.35 0.64
N ASP A 109 8.38 -3.55 -0.47
CA ASP A 109 7.83 -3.92 -1.78
C ASP A 109 6.62 -3.07 -2.23
N CYS A 110 6.86 -1.77 -2.39
CA CYS A 110 5.88 -0.82 -2.94
C CYS A 110 6.07 -0.61 -4.46
N GLY A 111 6.76 -1.51 -5.16
CA GLY A 111 7.07 -1.38 -6.60
C GLY A 111 5.82 -1.40 -7.48
N SER A 112 4.74 -2.01 -7.00
CA SER A 112 3.43 -2.09 -7.66
C SER A 112 2.50 -0.91 -7.36
N CYS A 113 3.03 0.19 -6.83
CA CYS A 113 2.31 1.45 -6.61
C CYS A 113 2.54 2.45 -7.75
N LEU A 114 1.67 3.45 -7.86
CA LEU A 114 1.87 4.63 -8.72
C LEU A 114 2.01 4.33 -10.22
N LEU A 115 1.36 3.27 -10.71
CA LEU A 115 1.33 2.89 -12.12
C LEU A 115 2.75 2.70 -12.71
N PRO A 116 3.54 1.73 -12.20
CA PRO A 116 4.93 1.51 -12.63
C PRO A 116 5.08 1.21 -14.13
N GLN A 117 4.02 0.77 -14.79
CA GLN A 117 3.95 0.51 -16.23
C GLN A 117 3.63 1.74 -17.09
N ALA A 118 3.33 2.89 -16.48
CA ALA A 118 3.04 4.12 -17.21
C ALA A 118 4.34 4.66 -17.83
N ASP A 119 4.42 4.68 -19.15
CA ASP A 119 5.44 5.44 -19.86
C ASP A 119 5.05 6.93 -19.96
N GLU A 120 5.93 7.75 -20.53
CA GLU A 120 5.71 9.19 -20.65
C GLU A 120 4.42 9.54 -21.42
N LYS A 121 4.06 8.75 -22.44
CA LYS A 121 2.82 8.96 -23.20
C LYS A 121 1.59 8.69 -22.35
N ILE A 122 1.61 7.62 -21.55
CA ILE A 122 0.52 7.31 -20.62
C ILE A 122 0.41 8.42 -19.56
N MET A 123 1.54 8.88 -19.02
CA MET A 123 1.56 9.97 -18.04
C MET A 123 0.97 11.26 -18.61
N GLU A 124 1.38 11.66 -19.82
CA GLU A 124 0.80 12.82 -20.53
C GLU A 124 -0.69 12.65 -20.79
N LYS A 125 -1.13 11.45 -21.20
CA LYS A 125 -2.54 11.19 -21.43
C LYS A 125 -3.36 11.39 -20.15
N ILE A 126 -2.91 10.83 -19.03
CA ILE A 126 -3.60 10.96 -17.73
C ILE A 126 -3.64 12.41 -17.26
N LEU A 127 -2.59 13.19 -17.55
CA LEU A 127 -2.54 14.62 -17.21
C LEU A 127 -3.53 15.47 -18.00
N ASN A 128 -3.92 15.05 -19.20
CA ASN A 128 -4.71 15.87 -20.14
C ASN A 128 -6.11 15.30 -20.47
N ASP A 129 -6.43 14.09 -20.00
CA ASP A 129 -7.68 13.39 -20.30
C ASP A 129 -8.34 12.90 -19.00
N GLU A 130 -9.46 13.52 -18.66
CA GLU A 130 -10.20 13.22 -17.42
C GLU A 130 -10.79 11.80 -17.41
N ASP A 131 -11.17 11.24 -18.56
CA ASP A 131 -11.70 9.87 -18.63
C ASP A 131 -10.60 8.84 -18.35
N GLU A 132 -9.38 9.10 -18.83
CA GLU A 132 -8.21 8.27 -18.56
C GLU A 132 -7.77 8.33 -17.10
N LEU A 133 -7.86 9.51 -16.48
CA LEU A 133 -7.67 9.68 -15.05
C LEU A 133 -8.75 8.93 -14.26
N ASN A 134 -10.02 9.17 -14.56
CA ASN A 134 -11.15 8.59 -13.84
C ASN A 134 -11.15 7.05 -13.94
N ALA A 135 -10.74 6.47 -15.07
CA ALA A 135 -10.52 5.03 -15.18
C ALA A 135 -9.48 4.52 -14.16
N ARG A 136 -8.40 5.29 -13.97
CA ARG A 136 -7.30 4.99 -13.02
C ARG A 136 -7.59 5.37 -11.56
N ILE A 137 -8.76 5.92 -11.28
CA ILE A 137 -9.23 6.24 -9.94
C ILE A 137 -10.34 5.27 -9.53
N TYR A 138 -11.35 5.11 -10.39
CA TYR A 138 -12.59 4.40 -10.05
C TYR A 138 -12.66 2.97 -10.57
N ARG A 139 -11.80 2.55 -11.52
CA ARG A 139 -11.86 1.19 -12.09
C ARG A 139 -10.64 0.35 -11.75
N PHE A 140 -9.44 0.89 -11.95
CA PHE A 140 -8.17 0.25 -11.61
C PHE A 140 -7.16 1.30 -11.12
N PRO A 141 -6.05 0.94 -10.46
CA PRO A 141 -5.74 -0.38 -9.91
C PRO A 141 -6.74 -0.83 -8.84
N THR A 142 -6.98 -2.13 -8.75
CA THR A 142 -7.70 -2.79 -7.66
C THR A 142 -6.70 -3.46 -6.73
N SER A 143 -7.04 -3.59 -5.45
CA SER A 143 -6.19 -4.25 -4.46
C SER A 143 -5.97 -5.73 -4.80
N ALA A 144 -4.84 -6.29 -4.36
CA ALA A 144 -4.62 -7.74 -4.37
C ALA A 144 -5.55 -8.49 -3.39
N ILE A 145 -6.09 -7.79 -2.39
CA ILE A 145 -7.02 -8.32 -1.41
C ILE A 145 -8.40 -8.53 -2.04
N GLN A 146 -9.03 -9.64 -1.72
CA GLN A 146 -10.36 -10.00 -2.19
C GLN A 146 -11.42 -9.78 -1.11
N TYR A 147 -12.59 -9.31 -1.52
CA TYR A 147 -13.77 -9.22 -0.68
C TYR A 147 -14.96 -9.81 -1.44
N LYS A 148 -15.60 -10.84 -0.86
CA LYS A 148 -16.69 -11.59 -1.50
C LYS A 148 -16.28 -12.19 -2.85
N GLY A 149 -15.09 -12.80 -2.91
CA GLY A 149 -14.58 -13.51 -4.10
C GLY A 149 -14.17 -12.61 -5.27
N LYS A 150 -13.94 -11.31 -5.03
CA LYS A 150 -13.48 -10.35 -6.04
C LYS A 150 -12.42 -9.44 -5.46
N LYS A 151 -11.42 -9.05 -6.26
CA LYS A 151 -10.45 -8.01 -5.91
C LYS A 151 -11.16 -6.74 -5.48
N ILE A 152 -10.71 -6.15 -4.37
CA ILE A 152 -11.27 -4.92 -3.84
C ILE A 152 -11.01 -3.76 -4.80
N ASN A 153 -12.08 -3.15 -5.29
CA ASN A 153 -11.99 -1.80 -5.84
C ASN A 153 -11.89 -0.80 -4.68
N TYR A 154 -10.80 -0.02 -4.66
CA TYR A 154 -10.50 0.88 -3.56
C TYR A 154 -11.60 1.91 -3.29
N TYR A 155 -12.14 2.53 -4.34
CA TYR A 155 -13.19 3.53 -4.20
C TYR A 155 -14.48 2.91 -3.69
N ASP A 156 -14.94 1.81 -4.31
CA ASP A 156 -16.19 1.16 -3.95
C ASP A 156 -16.16 0.63 -2.52
N PHE A 157 -15.06 -0.03 -2.13
CA PHE A 157 -14.92 -0.60 -0.80
C PHE A 157 -14.91 0.47 0.29
N LEU A 158 -14.09 1.52 0.12
CA LEU A 158 -14.04 2.60 1.10
C LEU A 158 -15.37 3.37 1.17
N SER A 159 -16.03 3.60 0.03
CA SER A 159 -17.33 4.30 -0.02
C SER A 159 -18.48 3.49 0.57
N SER A 160 -18.36 2.17 0.64
CA SER A 160 -19.37 1.28 1.21
C SER A 160 -19.47 1.36 2.74
N LEU A 161 -18.43 1.87 3.41
CA LEU A 161 -18.34 1.97 4.88
C LEU A 161 -18.53 0.62 5.59
N VAL A 162 -18.25 -0.50 4.91
CA VAL A 162 -18.58 -1.84 5.40
C VAL A 162 -17.69 -2.32 6.56
N ASP A 163 -16.49 -1.75 6.70
CA ASP A 163 -15.51 -2.14 7.72
C ASP A 163 -15.11 -0.95 8.60
N GLU A 164 -15.52 -0.99 9.87
CA GLU A 164 -15.30 0.09 10.84
C GLU A 164 -13.82 0.31 11.19
N ASN A 165 -12.99 -0.75 11.15
CA ASN A 165 -11.55 -0.64 11.40
C ASN A 165 -10.85 0.07 10.23
N CYS A 166 -11.26 -0.23 8.99
CA CYS A 166 -10.82 0.49 7.81
C CYS A 166 -11.19 1.98 7.88
N ILE A 167 -12.42 2.29 8.28
CA ILE A 167 -12.88 3.68 8.44
C ILE A 167 -12.12 4.39 9.56
N SER A 168 -11.85 3.71 10.68
CA SER A 168 -11.02 4.24 11.75
C SER A 168 -9.60 4.56 11.26
N ALA A 169 -9.01 3.68 10.44
CA ALA A 169 -7.72 3.93 9.82
C ALA A 169 -7.76 5.15 8.88
N LEU A 170 -8.81 5.31 8.07
CA LEU A 170 -8.98 6.49 7.22
C LEU A 170 -8.90 7.78 8.07
N VAL A 171 -9.68 7.86 9.15
CA VAL A 171 -9.70 9.02 10.05
C VAL A 171 -8.33 9.26 10.70
N ARG A 172 -7.63 8.20 11.11
CA ARG A 172 -6.27 8.30 11.68
C ARG A 172 -5.21 8.77 10.68
N MET A 173 -5.33 8.38 9.41
CA MET A 173 -4.30 8.59 8.40
C MET A 173 -4.42 9.92 7.67
N ILE A 174 -5.64 10.45 7.45
CA ILE A 174 -5.84 11.74 6.75
C ILE A 174 -5.00 12.89 7.34
N PRO A 175 -4.98 13.15 8.67
CA PRO A 175 -4.20 14.25 9.25
C PRO A 175 -2.68 14.09 9.12
N ARG A 176 -2.20 12.88 8.79
CA ARG A 176 -0.77 12.57 8.66
C ARG A 176 -0.26 12.81 7.24
N ILE A 177 -1.15 12.97 6.26
CA ILE A 177 -0.79 13.20 4.86
C ILE A 177 -0.37 14.66 4.67
N ASN A 178 0.90 14.85 4.30
CA ASN A 178 1.47 16.18 4.07
C ASN A 178 1.92 16.31 2.61
N PHE A 179 1.11 17.01 1.81
CA PHE A 179 1.40 17.22 0.39
C PHE A 179 2.61 18.10 0.12
N GLU A 180 2.98 19.01 1.02
CA GLU A 180 4.20 19.79 0.88
C GLU A 180 5.43 18.88 0.94
N LYS A 181 5.47 17.97 1.91
CA LYS A 181 6.56 16.97 2.02
C LYS A 181 6.57 16.00 0.84
N ILE A 182 5.41 15.51 0.43
CA ILE A 182 5.29 14.59 -0.73
C ILE A 182 5.77 15.27 -2.01
N ASN A 183 5.29 16.49 -2.28
CA ASN A 183 5.68 17.24 -3.48
C ASN A 183 7.17 17.58 -3.47
N SER A 184 7.70 18.00 -2.32
CA SER A 184 9.13 18.29 -2.17
C SER A 184 10.00 17.05 -2.39
N PHE A 185 9.55 15.88 -1.91
CA PHE A 185 10.23 14.60 -2.16
C PHE A 185 10.27 14.27 -3.65
N ILE A 186 9.14 14.40 -4.36
CA ILE A 186 9.07 14.13 -5.80
C ILE A 186 9.92 15.13 -6.61
N ASP A 187 9.87 16.41 -6.24
CA ASP A 187 10.59 17.46 -6.95
C ASP A 187 12.11 17.33 -6.82
N ALA A 188 12.58 16.84 -5.67
CA ALA A 188 13.99 16.59 -5.38
C ALA A 188 14.59 15.38 -6.14
N GLU A 189 13.75 14.50 -6.71
CA GLU A 189 14.24 13.29 -7.37
C GLU A 189 14.83 13.59 -8.75
N GLU A 190 16.12 13.30 -8.93
CA GLU A 190 16.88 13.65 -10.13
C GLU A 190 16.62 12.70 -11.30
N TYR A 191 16.23 11.45 -11.01
CA TYR A 191 15.98 10.43 -12.03
C TYR A 191 14.59 10.53 -12.68
N LEU A 192 13.72 11.41 -12.17
CA LEU A 192 12.39 11.63 -12.72
C LEU A 192 12.39 12.77 -13.75
N SER A 193 11.75 12.54 -14.90
CA SER A 193 11.48 13.60 -15.86
C SER A 193 10.46 14.60 -15.29
N GLU A 194 10.42 15.82 -15.84
CA GLU A 194 9.43 16.83 -15.46
C GLU A 194 7.99 16.34 -15.67
N THR A 195 7.75 15.56 -16.73
CA THR A 195 6.47 14.91 -16.99
C THR A 195 6.11 13.94 -15.88
N ALA A 196 7.05 13.08 -15.46
CA ALA A 196 6.84 12.11 -14.38
C ALA A 196 6.58 12.82 -13.04
N LYS A 197 7.33 13.87 -12.72
CA LYS A 197 7.10 14.68 -11.50
C LYS A 197 5.70 15.28 -11.47
N LYS A 198 5.27 15.90 -12.57
CA LYS A 198 3.90 16.44 -12.70
C LYS A 198 2.85 15.34 -12.55
N PHE A 199 3.06 14.22 -13.23
CA PHE A 199 2.18 13.07 -13.18
C PHE A 199 2.02 12.52 -11.76
N TYR A 200 3.10 12.23 -11.03
CA TYR A 200 3.00 11.66 -9.68
C TYR A 200 2.32 12.61 -8.71
N LYS A 201 2.69 13.90 -8.71
CA LYS A 201 2.04 14.90 -7.85
C LYS A 201 0.54 14.99 -8.15
N TYR A 202 0.17 15.05 -9.43
CA TYR A 202 -1.22 15.10 -9.85
C TYR A 202 -1.98 13.83 -9.49
N TYR A 203 -1.46 12.66 -9.86
CA TYR A 203 -2.13 11.38 -9.66
C TYR A 203 -2.34 11.05 -8.18
N ILE A 204 -1.31 11.25 -7.33
CA ILE A 204 -1.42 11.05 -5.88
C ILE A 204 -2.48 11.97 -5.28
N TYR A 205 -2.44 13.26 -5.65
CA TYR A 205 -3.43 14.22 -5.18
C TYR A 205 -4.85 13.86 -5.62
N GLN A 206 -5.03 13.47 -6.89
CA GLN A 206 -6.33 13.08 -7.41
C GLN A 206 -6.88 11.82 -6.71
N ARG A 207 -6.04 10.83 -6.40
CA ARG A 207 -6.47 9.66 -5.61
C ARG A 207 -6.85 10.03 -4.18
N TYR A 208 -6.05 10.87 -3.52
CA TYR A 208 -6.38 11.39 -2.20
C TYR A 208 -7.71 12.16 -2.20
N GLU A 209 -7.88 13.09 -3.14
CA GLU A 209 -9.05 13.96 -3.21
C GLU A 209 -10.31 13.17 -3.57
N LYS A 210 -10.27 12.39 -4.66
CA LYS A 210 -11.44 11.72 -5.22
C LYS A 210 -11.82 10.43 -4.50
N ILE A 211 -10.89 9.78 -3.79
CA ILE A 211 -11.16 8.55 -3.02
C ILE A 211 -11.22 8.84 -1.52
N LEU A 212 -10.08 9.21 -0.91
CA LEU A 212 -9.98 9.30 0.55
C LEU A 212 -10.80 10.45 1.13
N MET A 213 -10.64 11.66 0.57
CA MET A 213 -11.33 12.86 1.07
C MET A 213 -12.83 12.84 0.78
N THR A 214 -13.26 12.22 -0.33
CA THR A 214 -14.68 12.00 -0.61
C THR A 214 -15.36 11.25 0.54
N VAL A 215 -14.76 10.14 0.99
CA VAL A 215 -15.31 9.35 2.09
C VAL A 215 -15.14 10.07 3.43
N TYR A 216 -13.96 10.64 3.69
CA TYR A 216 -13.68 11.36 4.94
C TYR A 216 -14.64 12.53 5.17
N LYS A 217 -14.90 13.37 4.16
CA LYS A 217 -15.85 14.49 4.26
C LYS A 217 -17.27 14.00 4.55
N LYS A 218 -17.69 12.90 3.91
CA LYS A 218 -19.01 12.28 4.15
C LYS A 218 -19.16 11.87 5.62
N LEU A 219 -18.11 11.33 6.23
CA LEU A 219 -18.12 10.94 7.65
C LEU A 219 -18.22 12.15 8.57
N VAL A 220 -17.44 13.21 8.30
CA VAL A 220 -17.47 14.44 9.10
C VAL A 220 -18.87 15.08 9.06
N THR A 221 -19.50 15.17 7.88
CA THR A 221 -20.86 15.72 7.75
C THR A 221 -21.95 14.86 8.41
N GLN A 222 -21.70 13.56 8.64
CA GLN A 222 -22.64 12.68 9.37
C GLN A 222 -22.48 12.77 10.89
N MET A 223 -21.39 13.35 11.38
CA MET A 223 -21.10 13.54 12.81
C MET A 223 -21.51 14.93 13.32
N GLU A 224 -21.88 15.84 12.42
CA GLU A 224 -22.47 17.16 12.68
C GLU A 224 -24.02 17.08 12.71
#